data_AF-A0A3P7GGS6-F1
#
_entry.id   AF-A0A3P7GGS6-F1
#
_cell.length_a   1.000
_cell.length_b   1.000
_cell.length_c   1.000
_cell.angle_alpha   90.00
_cell.angle_beta   90.00
_cell.angle_gamma   90.00
#
_symmetry.space_group_name_H-M   'P 1'
#
loop_
_entity.id
_entity.type
_entity.pdbx_description
1 polymer ?
#
loop_
_entity_poly.entity_id
_entity_poly.type
_entity_poly.pdbx_seq_one_letter_code
_entity_poly.pdbx_strand_id
1 'polypeptide(L)'
;MADDYSVQLKKAFRELQTKVADTNRRLQLGDSLKKQQEQKRRIAELTKTQLLELDKNTPVYMSIGRMFAKGTVESEIERHEQEIVKAKEKIAAIDHQRKYLEKNLAESEKNIRELVSWNVRFYDEHLAKIEIAKFVSENESCLKIVLKRGKMIIPIRCFTCGKVIGDALDALNLRRYCCRRMLLSHVDLIVKLLDYHPLEK
;
A
#
# COMPACT_ATOMS: atom_id res chain seq x y z
N MET A 1 1.99 -31.50 6.28
CA MET A 1 2.19 -30.58 5.14
C MET A 1 1.55 -29.22 5.39
N ALA A 2 0.27 -29.13 5.78
CA ALA A 2 -0.38 -27.83 6.03
C ALA A 2 0.30 -26.96 7.12
N ASP A 3 0.91 -27.58 8.13
CA ASP A 3 1.57 -26.84 9.23
C ASP A 3 2.82 -26.07 8.75
N ASP A 4 3.69 -26.71 7.97
CA ASP A 4 4.92 -26.11 7.41
C ASP A 4 4.63 -24.88 6.54
N TYR A 5 3.62 -24.96 5.67
CA TYR A 5 3.20 -23.82 4.84
C TYR A 5 2.69 -22.63 5.68
N SER A 6 1.92 -22.89 6.75
CA SER A 6 1.41 -21.82 7.62
C SER A 6 2.55 -21.10 8.35
N VAL A 7 3.59 -21.83 8.74
CA VAL A 7 4.80 -21.30 9.38
C VAL A 7 5.58 -20.42 8.40
N GLN A 8 5.75 -20.88 7.16
CA GLN A 8 6.41 -20.11 6.10
C GLN A 8 5.66 -18.81 5.79
N LEU A 9 4.33 -18.85 5.69
CA LEU A 9 3.52 -17.66 5.46
C LEU A 9 3.67 -16.64 6.59
N LYS A 10 3.59 -17.09 7.86
CA LYS A 10 3.83 -16.23 9.04
C LYS A 10 5.23 -15.64 9.05
N LYS A 11 6.25 -16.39 8.60
CA LYS A 11 7.62 -15.91 8.49
C LYS A 11 7.74 -14.82 7.42
N ALA A 12 7.19 -15.05 6.23
CA ALA A 12 7.17 -14.08 5.14
C ALA A 12 6.45 -12.78 5.54
N PHE A 13 5.33 -12.86 6.26
CA PHE A 13 4.64 -11.69 6.79
C PHE A 13 5.49 -10.89 7.78
N ARG A 14 6.20 -11.56 8.70
CA ARG A 14 7.11 -10.89 9.65
C ARG A 14 8.25 -10.19 8.94
N GLU A 15 8.89 -10.86 7.97
CA GLU A 15 9.96 -10.26 7.16
C GLU A 15 9.45 -9.04 6.37
N LEU A 16 8.25 -9.12 5.80
CA LEU A 16 7.62 -8.00 5.11
C LEU A 16 7.35 -6.85 6.08
N GLN A 17 6.82 -7.11 7.27
CA GLN A 17 6.57 -6.08 8.28
C GLN A 17 7.86 -5.35 8.69
N THR A 18 8.96 -6.07 8.93
CA THR A 18 10.26 -5.46 9.22
C THR A 18 10.73 -4.61 8.03
N LYS A 19 10.61 -5.13 6.80
CA LYS A 19 10.98 -4.40 5.57
C LYS A 19 10.14 -3.13 5.37
N VAL A 20 8.84 -3.17 5.64
CA VAL A 20 7.93 -2.01 5.58
C VAL A 20 8.38 -0.96 6.59
N ALA A 21 8.61 -1.36 7.85
CA ALA A 21 9.04 -0.46 8.91
C ALA A 21 10.39 0.22 8.58
N ASP A 22 11.37 -0.56 8.14
CA ASP A 22 12.70 -0.04 7.79
C ASP A 22 12.67 0.86 6.55
N THR A 23 11.85 0.49 5.55
CA THR A 23 11.68 1.32 4.34
C THR A 23 11.04 2.66 4.70
N ASN A 24 9.98 2.66 5.52
CA ASN A 24 9.34 3.89 5.97
C ASN A 24 10.29 4.80 6.76
N ARG A 25 11.13 4.24 7.63
CA ARG A 25 12.19 5.01 8.33
C ARG A 25 13.16 5.66 7.36
N ARG A 26 13.61 4.93 6.33
CA ARG A 26 14.51 5.46 5.28
C ARG A 26 13.85 6.56 4.46
N LEU A 27 12.56 6.42 4.14
CA LEU A 27 11.79 7.44 3.43
C LEU A 27 11.69 8.73 4.26
N GLN A 28 11.35 8.63 5.55
CA GLN A 28 11.27 9.79 6.46
C GLN A 28 12.60 10.53 6.60
N LEU A 29 13.70 9.77 6.73
CA LEU A 29 15.06 10.35 6.76
C LEU A 29 15.38 11.05 5.43
N GLY A 30 15.06 10.41 4.31
CA GLY A 30 15.24 10.98 2.96
C GLY A 30 14.47 12.28 2.77
N ASP A 31 13.21 12.35 3.20
CA ASP A 31 12.39 13.56 3.11
C ASP A 31 12.95 14.70 3.97
N SER A 32 13.48 14.38 5.15
CA SER A 32 14.12 15.37 6.03
C SER A 32 15.38 15.95 5.38
N LEU A 33 16.22 15.09 4.79
CA LEU A 33 17.41 15.50 4.05
C LEU A 33 17.05 16.31 2.80
N LYS A 34 16.01 15.91 2.07
CA LYS A 34 15.51 16.63 0.90
C LYS A 34 15.08 18.04 1.27
N LYS A 35 14.28 18.21 2.33
CA LYS A 35 13.90 19.54 2.85
C LYS A 35 15.11 20.42 3.17
N GLN A 36 16.14 19.85 3.80
CA GLN A 36 17.37 20.58 4.08
C GLN A 36 18.10 21.03 2.81
N GLN A 37 18.19 20.18 1.78
CA GLN A 37 18.83 20.55 0.50
C GLN A 37 18.00 21.57 -0.27
N GLU A 38 16.67 21.44 -0.26
CA GLU A 38 15.76 22.41 -0.89
C GLU A 38 15.86 23.78 -0.25
N GLN A 39 15.99 23.85 1.09
CA GLN A 39 16.21 25.11 1.79
C GLN A 39 17.54 25.75 1.37
N LYS A 40 18.63 24.98 1.31
CA LYS A 40 19.94 25.47 0.83
C LYS A 40 19.87 25.97 -0.61
N ARG A 41 19.22 25.22 -1.49
CA ARG A 41 18.98 25.61 -2.89
C ARG A 41 18.21 26.92 -2.97
N ARG A 42 17.12 27.05 -2.21
CA ARG A 42 16.29 28.26 -2.19
C ARG A 42 17.08 29.49 -1.75
N ILE A 43 17.88 29.36 -0.68
CA ILE A 43 18.73 30.46 -0.19
C ILE A 43 19.73 30.87 -1.28
N ALA A 44 20.42 29.91 -1.90
CA ALA A 44 21.38 30.20 -2.96
C ALA A 44 20.72 30.84 -4.20
N GLU A 45 19.51 30.41 -4.59
CA GLU A 45 18.76 31.02 -5.70
C GLU A 45 18.35 32.46 -5.37
N LEU A 46 17.89 32.73 -4.15
CA LEU A 46 17.56 34.09 -3.71
C LEU A 46 18.80 34.99 -3.69
N THR A 47 19.90 34.51 -3.11
CA THR A 47 21.17 35.25 -3.08
C THR A 47 21.67 35.55 -4.50
N LYS A 48 21.58 34.58 -5.42
CA LYS A 48 21.90 34.82 -6.84
C LYS A 48 21.05 35.93 -7.45
N THR A 49 19.73 35.91 -7.24
CA THR A 49 18.84 36.97 -7.74
C THR A 49 19.21 38.34 -7.18
N GLN A 50 19.52 38.41 -5.88
CA GLN A 50 19.94 39.66 -5.23
C GLN A 50 21.30 40.16 -5.73
N LEU A 51 22.25 39.28 -6.03
CA LEU A 51 23.54 39.66 -6.58
C LEU A 51 23.43 40.21 -8.01
N LEU A 52 22.44 39.77 -8.79
CA LEU A 52 22.19 40.29 -10.14
C LEU A 52 21.64 41.72 -10.14
N GLU A 53 21.04 42.16 -9.02
CA GLU A 53 20.55 43.53 -8.85
C GLU A 53 21.68 44.52 -8.53
N LEU A 54 22.87 44.03 -8.13
CA LEU A 54 24.02 44.86 -7.80
C LEU A 54 24.84 45.23 -9.04
N ASP A 55 25.49 46.38 -9.00
CA ASP A 55 26.47 46.74 -10.02
C ASP A 55 27.73 45.87 -9.91
N LYS A 56 28.42 45.69 -11.04
CA LYS A 56 29.59 44.80 -11.13
C LYS A 56 30.79 45.24 -10.28
N ASN A 57 30.88 46.53 -9.91
CA ASN A 57 32.02 47.08 -9.19
C ASN A 57 31.81 47.15 -7.67
N THR A 58 30.59 46.88 -7.20
CA THR A 58 30.28 46.83 -5.77
C THR A 58 31.11 45.74 -5.08
N PRO A 59 31.87 46.08 -4.02
CA PRO A 59 32.68 45.11 -3.30
C PRO A 59 31.77 44.17 -2.49
N VAL A 60 31.83 42.87 -2.80
CA VAL A 60 31.11 41.83 -2.06
C VAL A 60 32.06 41.16 -1.07
N TYR A 61 31.56 40.78 0.10
CA TYR A 61 32.34 40.09 1.13
C TYR A 61 31.65 38.79 1.50
N MET A 62 32.44 37.71 1.58
CA MET A 62 32.00 36.42 2.08
C MET A 62 32.60 36.15 3.46
N SER A 63 31.85 35.50 4.34
CA SER A 63 32.35 35.08 5.65
C SER A 63 33.10 33.74 5.55
N ILE A 64 34.29 33.68 6.12
CA ILE A 64 35.11 32.47 6.27
C ILE A 64 35.46 32.35 7.75
N GLY A 65 34.67 31.55 8.47
CA GLY A 65 34.80 31.42 9.92
C GLY A 65 34.55 32.75 10.63
N ARG A 66 35.61 33.35 11.20
CA ARG A 66 35.57 34.67 11.86
C ARG A 66 36.18 35.79 11.00
N MET A 67 36.50 35.52 9.73
CA MET A 67 37.11 36.47 8.81
C MET A 67 36.17 36.77 7.64
N PHE A 68 36.43 37.87 6.91
CA PHE A 68 35.73 38.20 5.69
C PHE A 68 36.72 38.28 4.53
N ALA A 69 36.40 37.61 3.42
CA ALA A 69 37.17 37.70 2.19
C ALA A 69 36.42 38.58 1.19
N LYS A 70 37.12 39.55 0.59
CA LYS A 70 36.58 40.37 -0.49
C LYS A 70 36.54 39.55 -1.78
N GLY A 71 35.40 39.56 -2.46
CA GLY A 71 35.18 38.93 -3.76
C GLY A 71 34.59 39.91 -4.76
N THR A 72 34.41 39.42 -5.99
CA THR A 72 33.65 40.13 -7.04
C THR A 72 32.25 39.55 -7.14
N VAL A 73 31.27 40.36 -7.59
CA VAL A 73 29.89 39.90 -7.82
C VAL A 73 29.87 38.69 -8.76
N GLU A 74 30.69 38.70 -9.82
CA GLU A 74 30.76 37.62 -10.80
C GLU A 74 31.26 36.30 -10.17
N SER A 75 32.34 36.35 -9.38
CA SER A 75 32.83 35.16 -8.66
C SER A 75 31.85 34.61 -7.62
N GLU A 76 31.03 35.48 -7.03
CA GLU A 76 30.02 35.11 -6.04
C GLU A 76 28.84 34.39 -6.70
N ILE A 77 28.40 34.88 -7.86
CA ILE A 77 27.34 34.27 -8.66
C ILE A 77 27.76 32.87 -9.11
N GLU A 78 28.97 32.71 -9.64
CA GLU A 78 29.47 31.41 -10.10
C GLU A 78 29.48 30.39 -8.95
N ARG A 79 29.91 30.80 -7.74
CA ARG A 79 29.91 29.90 -6.59
C ARG A 79 28.49 29.44 -6.23
N HIS A 80 27.53 30.36 -6.17
CA HIS A 80 26.15 29.99 -5.88
C HIS A 80 25.52 29.13 -6.99
N GLU A 81 25.87 29.36 -8.25
CA GLU A 81 25.47 28.47 -9.35
C GLU A 81 25.99 27.04 -9.14
N GLN A 82 27.26 26.88 -8.78
CA GLN A 82 27.83 25.56 -8.46
C GLN A 82 27.15 24.90 -7.24
N GLU A 83 26.82 25.67 -6.20
CA GLU A 83 26.06 25.18 -5.05
C GLU A 83 24.66 24.70 -5.44
N ILE A 84 23.97 25.44 -6.31
CA ILE A 84 22.65 25.08 -6.84
C ILE A 84 22.73 23.78 -7.64
N VAL A 85 23.73 23.63 -8.52
CA VAL A 85 23.93 22.40 -9.30
C VAL A 85 24.16 21.21 -8.37
N LYS A 86 25.10 21.32 -7.42
CA LYS A 86 25.39 20.26 -6.43
C LYS A 86 24.17 19.91 -5.57
N ALA A 87 23.36 20.89 -5.19
CA ALA A 87 22.14 20.67 -4.42
C ALA A 87 21.06 19.94 -5.25
N LYS A 88 20.89 20.32 -6.53
CA LYS A 88 19.96 19.65 -7.45
C LYS A 88 20.34 18.20 -7.70
N GLU A 89 21.63 17.91 -7.88
CA GLU A 89 22.15 16.53 -8.00
C GLU A 89 21.82 15.69 -6.76
N LYS A 90 22.04 16.24 -5.56
CA LYS A 90 21.71 15.55 -4.30
C LYS A 90 20.21 15.27 -4.16
N ILE A 91 19.36 16.23 -4.51
CA ILE A 91 17.90 16.06 -4.49
C ILE A 91 17.49 14.96 -5.48
N ALA A 92 18.04 14.97 -6.71
CA ALA A 92 17.76 13.95 -7.71
C ALA A 92 18.20 12.55 -7.25
N ALA A 93 19.36 12.44 -6.59
CA ALA A 93 19.84 11.18 -6.03
C ALA A 93 18.91 10.63 -4.93
N ILE A 94 18.42 11.50 -4.03
CA ILE A 94 17.44 11.13 -3.00
C ILE A 94 16.12 10.67 -3.64
N ASP A 95 15.62 11.40 -4.64
CA ASP A 95 14.36 11.05 -5.32
C ASP A 95 14.47 9.72 -6.08
N HIS A 96 15.61 9.45 -6.71
CA HIS A 96 15.88 8.16 -7.34
C HIS A 96 15.87 7.01 -6.32
N GLN A 97 16.54 7.19 -5.18
CA GLN A 97 16.53 6.21 -4.08
C GLN A 97 15.12 5.99 -3.53
N ARG A 98 14.33 7.06 -3.39
CA ARG A 98 12.94 6.98 -2.93
C ARG A 98 12.09 6.10 -3.85
N LYS A 99 12.15 6.37 -5.16
CA LYS A 99 11.41 5.61 -6.18
C LYS A 99 11.82 4.13 -6.22
N TYR A 100 13.11 3.84 -6.02
CA TYR A 100 13.59 2.46 -5.93
C TYR A 100 13.00 1.72 -4.72
N LEU A 101 13.01 2.36 -3.54
CA LEU A 101 12.46 1.78 -2.32
C LEU A 101 10.95 1.52 -2.41
N GLU A 102 10.18 2.48 -2.94
CA GLU A 102 8.73 2.35 -3.14
C GLU A 102 8.39 1.18 -4.08
N LYS A 103 9.10 1.04 -5.19
CA LYS A 103 8.90 -0.09 -6.12
C LYS A 103 9.20 -1.43 -5.47
N ASN A 104 10.31 -1.52 -4.72
CA ASN A 104 10.67 -2.76 -4.03
C ASN A 104 9.65 -3.15 -2.96
N LEU A 105 9.04 -2.16 -2.29
CA LEU A 105 7.99 -2.39 -1.31
C LEU A 105 6.71 -2.90 -1.98
N ALA A 106 6.26 -2.21 -3.04
CA ALA A 106 5.07 -2.58 -3.80
C ALA A 106 5.17 -3.99 -4.39
N GLU A 107 6.34 -4.37 -4.92
CA GLU A 107 6.57 -5.72 -5.44
C GLU A 107 6.49 -6.77 -4.31
N SER A 108 7.04 -6.46 -3.14
CA SER A 108 6.99 -7.37 -1.99
C SER A 108 5.56 -7.55 -1.47
N GLU A 109 4.76 -6.49 -1.44
CA GLU A 109 3.34 -6.56 -1.08
C GLU A 109 2.52 -7.36 -2.08
N LYS A 110 2.75 -7.15 -3.39
CA LYS A 110 2.08 -7.88 -4.46
C LYS A 110 2.37 -9.38 -4.37
N ASN A 111 3.62 -9.77 -4.17
CA ASN A 111 4.02 -11.16 -4.01
C ASN A 111 3.27 -11.85 -2.86
N ILE A 112 3.09 -11.16 -1.73
CA ILE A 112 2.31 -11.71 -0.61
C ILE A 112 0.80 -11.74 -0.92
N ARG A 113 0.23 -10.71 -1.57
CA ARG A 113 -1.18 -10.73 -1.99
C ARG A 113 -1.48 -11.91 -2.89
N GLU A 114 -0.58 -12.24 -3.81
CA GLU A 114 -0.69 -13.41 -4.67
C GLU A 114 -0.68 -14.71 -3.83
N LEU A 115 0.30 -14.87 -2.92
CA LEU A 115 0.36 -16.03 -2.02
C LEU A 115 -0.92 -16.21 -1.17
N VAL A 116 -1.47 -15.11 -0.64
CA VAL A 116 -2.73 -15.14 0.13
C VAL A 116 -3.90 -15.52 -0.78
N SER A 117 -3.97 -14.97 -2.00
CA SER A 117 -5.06 -15.27 -2.94
C SER A 117 -5.08 -16.75 -3.36
N TRP A 118 -3.91 -17.37 -3.54
CA TRP A 118 -3.78 -18.81 -3.79
C TRP A 118 -4.30 -19.63 -2.60
N ASN A 119 -4.04 -19.18 -1.37
CA ASN A 119 -4.56 -19.83 -0.18
C ASN A 119 -6.09 -19.72 -0.09
N VAL A 120 -6.67 -18.53 -0.29
CA VAL A 120 -8.13 -18.35 -0.27
C VAL A 120 -8.81 -19.24 -1.31
N ARG A 121 -8.26 -19.30 -2.54
CA ARG A 121 -8.76 -20.22 -3.59
C ARG A 121 -8.65 -21.69 -3.20
N PHE A 122 -7.55 -22.09 -2.56
CA PHE A 122 -7.34 -23.48 -2.14
C PHE A 122 -8.31 -23.90 -1.04
N TYR A 123 -8.58 -23.01 -0.08
CA TYR A 123 -9.59 -23.26 0.95
C TYR A 123 -11.01 -23.29 0.39
N ASP A 124 -11.36 -22.40 -0.54
CA ASP A 124 -12.66 -22.44 -1.20
C ASP A 124 -12.87 -23.76 -1.95
N GLU A 125 -11.85 -24.28 -2.63
CA GLU A 125 -12.00 -25.53 -3.39
C GLU A 125 -12.14 -26.75 -2.46
N HIS A 126 -11.37 -26.81 -1.37
CA HIS A 126 -11.50 -27.88 -0.38
C HIS A 126 -12.79 -27.77 0.42
N LEU A 127 -13.19 -26.57 0.82
CA LEU A 127 -14.41 -26.34 1.58
C LEU A 127 -15.63 -26.66 0.70
N ALA A 128 -15.64 -26.23 -0.56
CA ALA A 128 -16.70 -26.59 -1.51
C ALA A 128 -16.80 -28.12 -1.69
N LYS A 129 -15.69 -28.84 -1.81
CA LYS A 129 -15.71 -30.32 -1.93
C LYS A 129 -16.23 -30.99 -0.66
N ILE A 130 -15.81 -30.55 0.53
CA ILE A 130 -16.26 -31.10 1.82
C ILE A 130 -17.73 -30.77 2.07
N GLU A 131 -18.16 -29.54 1.77
CA GLU A 131 -19.55 -29.12 1.91
C GLU A 131 -20.46 -29.85 0.95
N ILE A 132 -20.07 -30.01 -0.32
CA ILE A 132 -20.83 -30.82 -1.28
C ILE A 132 -20.93 -32.27 -0.81
N ALA A 133 -19.84 -32.87 -0.32
CA ALA A 133 -19.86 -34.25 0.18
C ALA A 133 -20.80 -34.42 1.38
N LYS A 134 -20.73 -33.53 2.39
CA LYS A 134 -21.67 -33.53 3.53
C LYS A 134 -23.11 -33.27 3.08
N PHE A 135 -23.30 -32.36 2.13
CA PHE A 135 -24.61 -32.00 1.60
C PHE A 135 -25.24 -33.15 0.83
N VAL A 136 -24.47 -33.89 0.03
CA VAL A 136 -24.98 -35.07 -0.69
C VAL A 136 -25.35 -36.17 0.31
N SER A 137 -24.50 -36.47 1.31
CA SER A 137 -24.79 -37.52 2.28
C SER A 137 -25.99 -37.23 3.19
N GLU A 138 -26.18 -35.98 3.61
CA GLU A 138 -27.29 -35.63 4.50
C GLU A 138 -28.64 -35.53 3.76
N ASN A 139 -28.62 -35.34 2.43
CA ASN A 139 -29.82 -34.94 1.68
C ASN A 139 -30.33 -35.93 0.64
N GLU A 140 -29.66 -37.06 0.44
CA GLU A 140 -30.28 -38.17 -0.30
C GLU A 140 -31.64 -38.58 0.31
N SER A 141 -31.84 -38.41 1.62
CA SER A 141 -33.14 -38.65 2.26
C SER A 141 -34.16 -37.51 2.07
N CYS A 142 -33.73 -36.27 1.79
CA CYS A 142 -34.61 -35.10 1.75
C CYS A 142 -35.11 -34.72 0.35
N LEU A 143 -34.57 -35.30 -0.73
CA LEU A 143 -34.91 -34.89 -2.09
C LEU A 143 -36.36 -35.19 -2.51
N LYS A 144 -37.12 -35.97 -1.73
CA LYS A 144 -38.51 -36.35 -2.09
C LYS A 144 -39.63 -35.49 -1.47
N ILE A 145 -39.40 -34.56 -0.54
CA ILE A 145 -40.52 -34.00 0.25
C ILE A 145 -40.88 -32.52 -0.04
N VAL A 146 -40.04 -31.70 -0.67
CA VAL A 146 -40.23 -30.23 -0.61
C VAL A 146 -40.93 -29.58 -1.83
N LEU A 147 -41.47 -30.33 -2.79
CA LEU A 147 -42.22 -29.74 -3.92
C LEU A 147 -43.73 -29.62 -3.69
N LYS A 148 -44.22 -29.28 -2.48
CA LYS A 148 -45.61 -28.83 -2.29
C LYS A 148 -45.75 -27.91 -1.09
N ARG A 149 -45.75 -26.59 -1.32
CA ARG A 149 -46.67 -25.59 -0.74
C ARG A 149 -46.15 -24.18 -1.02
N GLY A 150 -46.84 -23.49 -1.92
CA GLY A 150 -46.66 -22.05 -2.10
C GLY A 150 -47.10 -21.28 -0.87
N LYS A 151 -46.35 -20.24 -0.50
CA LYS A 151 -46.81 -19.00 0.14
C LYS A 151 -45.66 -18.00 0.28
N MET A 152 -45.79 -16.91 -0.49
CA MET A 152 -45.37 -15.53 -0.24
C MET A 152 -44.28 -15.29 0.84
N ILE A 153 -43.02 -15.20 0.39
CA ILE A 153 -41.97 -14.42 1.04
C ILE A 153 -41.65 -13.24 0.12
N ILE A 154 -41.65 -12.02 0.66
CA ILE A 154 -41.26 -10.82 -0.08
C ILE A 154 -39.77 -10.95 -0.45
N PRO A 155 -39.41 -10.88 -1.75
CA PRO A 155 -38.05 -11.11 -2.20
C PRO A 155 -37.11 -9.97 -1.79
N ILE A 156 -35.99 -10.30 -1.17
CA ILE A 156 -34.91 -9.37 -0.85
C ILE A 156 -34.19 -9.01 -2.16
N ARG A 157 -34.07 -7.70 -2.45
CA ARG A 157 -33.40 -7.17 -3.64
C ARG A 157 -32.03 -6.61 -3.29
N CYS A 158 -31.10 -6.70 -4.23
CA CYS A 158 -29.77 -6.14 -4.13
C CYS A 158 -29.86 -4.61 -4.08
N PHE A 159 -29.23 -3.97 -3.07
CA PHE A 159 -29.29 -2.51 -2.89
C PHE A 159 -28.62 -1.74 -4.04
N THR A 160 -27.66 -2.35 -4.74
CA THR A 160 -26.93 -1.70 -5.83
C THR A 160 -27.59 -1.89 -7.19
N CYS A 161 -28.03 -3.10 -7.54
CA CYS A 161 -28.60 -3.40 -8.87
C CYS A 161 -30.11 -3.68 -8.90
N GLY A 162 -30.79 -3.71 -7.76
CA GLY A 162 -32.24 -3.95 -7.66
C GLY A 162 -32.71 -5.36 -8.01
N LYS A 163 -31.84 -6.25 -8.50
CA LYS A 163 -32.16 -7.64 -8.83
C LYS A 163 -32.47 -8.44 -7.57
N VAL A 164 -33.32 -9.46 -7.71
CA VAL A 164 -33.67 -10.37 -6.60
C VAL A 164 -32.44 -11.20 -6.24
N ILE A 165 -32.04 -11.14 -4.97
CA ILE A 165 -30.85 -11.85 -4.49
C ILE A 165 -31.06 -13.37 -4.56
N GLY A 166 -32.32 -13.81 -4.42
CA GLY A 166 -32.72 -15.20 -4.61
C GLY A 166 -32.21 -15.80 -5.92
N ASP A 167 -32.45 -15.13 -7.05
CA ASP A 167 -32.06 -15.63 -8.38
C ASP A 167 -30.54 -15.79 -8.52
N ALA A 168 -29.76 -14.87 -7.95
CA ALA A 168 -28.30 -14.97 -7.93
C ALA A 168 -27.82 -16.16 -7.09
N LEU A 169 -28.44 -16.40 -5.94
CA LEU A 169 -28.14 -17.55 -5.08
C LEU A 169 -28.61 -18.87 -5.70
N ASP A 170 -29.71 -18.86 -6.44
CA ASP A 170 -30.21 -19.99 -7.21
C ASP A 170 -29.28 -20.37 -8.36
N ALA A 171 -28.68 -19.38 -9.04
CA ALA A 171 -27.65 -19.62 -10.06
C ALA A 171 -26.36 -20.25 -9.48
N LEU A 172 -26.07 -20.00 -8.20
CA LEU A 172 -25.01 -20.67 -7.45
C LEU A 172 -25.42 -22.06 -6.92
N ASN A 173 -26.60 -22.58 -7.30
CA ASN A 173 -27.18 -23.83 -6.80
C ASN A 173 -27.42 -23.88 -5.27
N LEU A 174 -27.48 -22.73 -4.59
CA LEU A 174 -27.70 -22.66 -3.15
C LEU A 174 -29.20 -22.71 -2.84
N ARG A 175 -29.79 -23.90 -2.81
CA ARG A 175 -31.24 -24.07 -2.59
C ARG A 175 -31.68 -23.91 -1.14
N ARG A 176 -30.80 -24.19 -0.17
CA ARG A 176 -31.15 -24.16 1.26
C ARG A 176 -31.02 -22.77 1.87
N TYR A 177 -31.97 -22.43 2.74
CA TYR A 177 -31.95 -21.16 3.47
C TYR A 177 -30.71 -21.01 4.38
N CYS A 178 -30.19 -22.11 4.95
CA CYS A 178 -29.00 -22.09 5.80
C CYS A 178 -27.73 -21.69 5.03
N CYS A 179 -27.53 -22.23 3.82
CA CYS A 179 -26.40 -21.87 2.97
C CYS A 179 -26.51 -20.40 2.49
N ARG A 180 -27.72 -19.98 2.09
CA ARG A 180 -27.98 -18.58 1.68
C ARG A 180 -27.67 -17.59 2.81
N ARG A 181 -28.03 -17.94 4.05
CA ARG A 181 -27.79 -17.06 5.21
C ARG A 181 -26.32 -16.79 5.43
N MET A 182 -25.46 -17.82 5.34
CA MET A 182 -24.02 -17.67 5.57
C MET A 182 -23.38 -16.65 4.61
N LEU A 183 -23.71 -16.74 3.32
CA LEU A 183 -23.21 -15.82 2.30
C LEU A 183 -23.70 -14.39 2.51
N LEU A 184 -24.99 -14.21 2.83
CA LEU A 184 -25.57 -12.87 3.02
C LEU A 184 -25.10 -12.19 4.31
N SER A 185 -24.67 -12.95 5.32
CA SER A 185 -24.14 -12.43 6.56
C SER A 185 -22.61 -12.39 6.63
N HIS A 186 -21.90 -12.79 5.58
CA HIS A 186 -20.44 -12.81 5.60
C HIS A 186 -19.91 -11.37 5.73
N VAL A 187 -19.07 -11.15 6.73
CA VAL A 187 -18.40 -9.86 6.95
C VAL A 187 -16.94 -10.04 6.57
N ASP A 188 -16.49 -9.38 5.51
CA ASP A 188 -15.09 -9.39 5.08
C ASP A 188 -14.19 -8.67 6.08
N LEU A 189 -13.60 -9.44 7.00
CA LEU A 189 -12.66 -8.94 8.00
C LEU A 189 -11.23 -8.84 7.46
N ILE A 190 -10.95 -9.33 6.25
CA ILE A 190 -9.58 -9.42 5.73
C ILE A 190 -8.92 -8.05 5.60
N VAL A 191 -9.68 -7.02 5.20
CA VAL A 191 -9.18 -5.65 5.10
C VAL A 191 -8.79 -5.13 6.49
N LYS A 192 -9.66 -5.34 7.49
CA LYS A 192 -9.39 -4.92 8.87
C LYS A 192 -8.17 -5.63 9.44
N LEU A 193 -8.02 -6.93 9.18
CA LEU A 193 -6.86 -7.73 9.63
C LEU A 193 -5.54 -7.25 9.03
N LEU A 194 -5.55 -6.74 7.79
CA LEU A 194 -4.35 -6.17 7.17
C LEU A 194 -3.92 -4.85 7.83
N ASP A 195 -4.87 -4.09 8.38
CA ASP A 195 -4.61 -2.84 9.10
C ASP A 195 -4.22 -3.06 10.58
N TYR A 196 -4.48 -4.24 11.14
CA TYR A 196 -4.11 -4.55 12.53
C TYR A 196 -2.59 -4.69 12.65
N HIS A 197 -1.95 -3.63 13.17
CA HIS A 197 -0.58 -3.68 13.63
C HIS A 197 -0.52 -4.62 14.85
N PRO A 198 0.19 -5.78 14.77
CA PRO A 198 0.27 -6.66 15.92
C PRO A 198 1.07 -5.96 17.01
N LEU A 199 0.39 -5.58 18.10
CA LEU A 199 1.04 -5.11 19.32
C LEU A 199 1.99 -6.22 19.80
N GLU A 200 3.28 -5.92 19.76
CA GLU A 200 4.35 -6.79 20.24
C GLU A 200 4.03 -7.22 21.69
N LYS A 201 3.91 -8.54 21.89
CA LYS A 201 4.07 -9.20 23.19
C LYS A 201 5.39 -9.96 23.14
#